data_AF-A0A9D6EUL2-F1
#
_entry.id   AF-A0A9D6EUL2-F1
#
_cell.length_a   1.000
_cell.length_b   1.000
_cell.length_c   1.000
_cell.angle_alpha   90.00
_cell.angle_beta   90.00
_cell.angle_gamma   90.00
#
_symmetry.space_group_name_H-M   'P 1'
#
loop_
_entity.id
_entity.type
_entity.pdbx_description
1 polymer ?
#
loop_
_entity_poly.entity_id
_entity_poly.type
_entity_poly.pdbx_seq_one_letter_code
_entity_poly.pdbx_strand_id
1 'polypeptide(L)'
;MKSELIAEILNRGKDDWLDFAEVMSIVRTHSRIDEPAAIALSVELICEMLEQRSISVGDLLKRGETVAFAPWDGPPRLIVERIHANLINLGHRPGIGEICWVSTV
;
A
#
# COMPACT_ATOMS: atom_id res chain seq x y z
N MET A 1 -18.16 -3.62 -1.15
CA MET A 1 -16.91 -4.28 -0.73
C MET A 1 -15.65 -3.54 -1.17
N LYS A 2 -15.20 -3.59 -2.44
CA LYS A 2 -13.97 -2.87 -2.85
C LYS A 2 -14.04 -1.36 -2.58
N SER A 3 -15.16 -0.71 -2.92
CA SER A 3 -15.35 0.72 -2.65
C SER A 3 -15.33 1.07 -1.15
N GLU A 4 -15.79 0.17 -0.27
CA GLU A 4 -15.73 0.37 1.18
C GLU A 4 -14.30 0.23 1.69
N LEU A 5 -13.54 -0.74 1.16
CA LEU A 5 -12.13 -0.92 1.47
C LEU A 5 -11.29 0.29 1.02
N ILE A 6 -11.52 0.78 -0.20
CA ILE A 6 -10.86 2.00 -0.71
C ILE A 6 -11.20 3.18 0.19
N ALA A 7 -12.48 3.39 0.51
CA ALA A 7 -12.90 4.48 1.38
C ALA A 7 -12.23 4.39 2.77
N GLU A 8 -12.13 3.20 3.35
CA GLU A 8 -11.46 2.99 4.64
C GLU A 8 -9.95 3.26 4.55
N ILE A 9 -9.26 2.77 3.51
CA ILE A 9 -7.83 3.03 3.29
C ILE A 9 -7.59 4.53 3.14
N LEU A 10 -8.36 5.19 2.28
CA LEU A 10 -8.26 6.64 2.08
C LEU A 10 -8.58 7.41 3.36
N ASN A 11 -9.54 6.95 4.16
CA ASN A 11 -9.89 7.62 5.40
C ASN A 11 -8.80 7.52 6.46
N ARG A 12 -8.14 6.37 6.59
CA ARG A 12 -7.02 6.21 7.52
C ARG A 12 -5.76 6.93 7.04
N GLY A 13 -5.53 6.98 5.73
CA GLY A 13 -4.37 7.64 5.14
C GLY A 13 -4.42 9.17 5.13
N LYS A 14 -5.52 9.79 5.60
CA LYS A 14 -5.66 11.26 5.68
C LYS A 14 -4.72 11.89 6.69
N ASP A 15 -4.53 11.23 7.83
CA ASP A 15 -3.81 11.78 8.97
C ASP A 15 -2.36 11.26 9.05
N ASP A 16 -2.05 10.14 8.39
CA ASP A 16 -0.72 9.53 8.37
C ASP A 16 -0.50 8.70 7.09
N TRP A 17 0.75 8.33 6.82
CA TRP A 17 1.08 7.37 5.77
C TRP A 17 0.77 5.95 6.24
N LEU A 18 0.26 5.13 5.33
CA LEU A 18 -0.03 3.73 5.61
C LEU A 18 1.05 2.84 5.02
N ASP A 19 1.56 1.89 5.77
CA ASP A 19 2.41 0.85 5.19
C ASP A 19 1.57 -0.25 4.51
N PHE A 20 2.23 -1.06 3.67
CA PHE A 20 1.54 -2.14 2.95
C PHE A 20 0.88 -3.18 3.88
N ALA A 21 1.49 -3.47 5.04
CA ALA A 21 0.94 -4.43 6.00
C ALA A 21 -0.34 -3.89 6.66
N GLU A 22 -0.46 -2.58 6.85
CA GLU A 22 -1.68 -1.93 7.31
C GLU A 22 -2.80 -2.01 6.27
N VAL A 23 -2.50 -1.74 4.99
CA VAL A 23 -3.46 -1.95 3.89
C VAL A 23 -3.97 -3.40 3.89
N MET A 24 -3.06 -4.36 4.03
CA MET A 24 -3.40 -5.78 4.11
C MET A 24 -4.25 -6.11 5.36
N SER A 25 -3.98 -5.46 6.49
CA SER A 25 -4.76 -5.62 7.72
C SER A 25 -6.21 -5.15 7.55
N ILE A 26 -6.42 -4.01 6.87
CA ILE A 26 -7.76 -3.51 6.53
C ILE A 26 -8.49 -4.52 5.66
N VAL A 27 -7.85 -5.01 4.61
CA VAL A 27 -8.41 -6.02 3.68
C VAL A 27 -8.85 -7.29 4.42
N ARG A 28 -7.98 -7.83 5.27
CA ARG A 28 -8.25 -9.06 6.03
C ARG A 28 -9.41 -8.90 7.00
N THR A 29 -9.47 -7.77 7.70
CA THR A 29 -10.49 -7.49 8.71
C THR A 29 -11.90 -7.49 8.10
N HIS A 30 -12.05 -6.93 6.90
CA HIS A 30 -13.36 -6.79 6.25
C HIS A 30 -13.74 -7.98 5.37
N SER A 31 -12.76 -8.69 4.80
CA SER A 31 -13.03 -9.71 3.77
C SER A 31 -12.98 -11.14 4.29
N ARG A 32 -12.40 -11.40 5.49
CA ARG A 32 -12.21 -12.75 6.06
C ARG A 32 -11.56 -13.75 5.10
N ILE A 33 -10.62 -13.27 4.29
CA ILE A 33 -9.87 -14.06 3.31
C ILE A 33 -8.52 -14.51 3.86
N ASP A 34 -7.94 -15.52 3.23
CA ASP A 34 -6.59 -16.00 3.56
C ASP A 34 -5.51 -14.99 3.14
N GLU A 35 -4.28 -15.27 3.54
CA GLU A 35 -3.16 -14.34 3.35
C GLU A 35 -2.77 -14.14 1.88
N PRO A 36 -2.65 -15.18 1.03
CA PRO A 36 -2.40 -14.97 -0.40
C PRO A 36 -3.48 -14.13 -1.08
N ALA A 37 -4.77 -14.37 -0.79
CA ALA A 37 -5.85 -13.58 -1.33
C ALA A 37 -5.83 -12.13 -0.80
N ALA A 38 -5.46 -11.93 0.47
CA ALA A 38 -5.30 -10.59 1.05
C ALA A 38 -4.18 -9.81 0.38
N ILE A 39 -3.03 -10.44 0.08
CA ILE A 39 -1.94 -9.80 -0.65
C ILE A 39 -2.41 -9.39 -2.04
N ALA A 40 -3.02 -10.32 -2.79
CA ALA A 40 -3.50 -10.05 -4.15
C ALA A 40 -4.52 -8.90 -4.18
N LEU A 41 -5.51 -8.92 -3.29
CA LEU A 41 -6.51 -7.87 -3.20
C LEU A 41 -5.91 -6.52 -2.75
N SER A 42 -4.92 -6.52 -1.85
CA SER A 42 -4.23 -5.28 -1.43
C SER A 42 -3.51 -4.61 -2.59
N VAL A 43 -2.79 -5.40 -3.41
CA VAL A 43 -2.10 -4.87 -4.61
C VAL A 43 -3.12 -4.35 -5.63
N GLU A 44 -4.23 -5.07 -5.83
CA GLU A 44 -5.29 -4.64 -6.74
C GLU A 44 -5.92 -3.30 -6.30
N LEU A 45 -6.20 -3.13 -5.01
CA LEU A 45 -6.75 -1.87 -4.47
C LEU A 45 -5.75 -0.72 -4.62
N ILE A 46 -4.46 -0.96 -4.38
CA ILE A 46 -3.41 0.05 -4.60
C ILE A 46 -3.34 0.45 -6.07
N CYS A 47 -3.41 -0.52 -7.00
CA CYS A 47 -3.45 -0.24 -8.44
C CYS A 47 -4.64 0.65 -8.80
N GLU A 48 -5.84 0.30 -8.33
CA GLU A 48 -7.07 1.05 -8.59
C GLU A 48 -6.96 2.50 -8.06
N MET A 49 -6.47 2.68 -6.84
CA MET A 49 -6.30 4.01 -6.24
C MET A 49 -5.21 4.84 -6.93
N LEU A 50 -4.14 4.21 -7.43
CA LEU A 50 -3.11 4.88 -8.23
C LEU A 50 -3.67 5.36 -9.59
N GLU A 51 -4.45 4.52 -10.27
CA GLU A 51 -5.11 4.87 -11.54
C GLU A 51 -6.09 6.03 -11.36
N GLN A 52 -6.81 6.06 -10.24
CA GLN A 52 -7.70 7.14 -9.84
C GLN A 52 -6.97 8.38 -9.30
N ARG A 53 -5.63 8.34 -9.19
CA ARG A 53 -4.78 9.42 -8.62
C ARG A 53 -5.19 9.84 -7.20
N SER A 54 -5.76 8.91 -6.43
CA SER A 54 -6.20 9.15 -5.05
C SER A 54 -5.08 8.91 -4.03
N ILE A 55 -4.01 8.24 -4.44
CA ILE A 55 -2.84 7.96 -3.62
C ILE A 55 -1.54 8.17 -4.40
N SER A 56 -0.45 8.31 -3.66
CA SER A 56 0.92 8.09 -4.11
C SER A 56 1.52 6.92 -3.33
N VAL A 57 2.38 6.13 -3.97
CA VAL A 57 3.11 5.03 -3.33
C VAL A 57 4.60 5.35 -3.34
N GLY A 58 5.30 5.05 -2.25
CA GLY A 58 6.68 5.48 -2.06
C GLY A 58 7.43 4.76 -0.94
N ASP A 59 8.60 5.28 -0.64
CA ASP A 59 9.41 4.90 0.52
C ASP A 59 9.36 6.01 1.58
N LEU A 60 9.64 5.68 2.84
CA LEU A 60 9.98 6.68 3.86
C LEU A 60 11.49 6.87 3.93
N LEU A 61 11.92 8.11 3.75
CA LEU A 61 13.30 8.52 3.95
C LEU A 61 13.45 9.13 5.33
N LYS A 62 14.31 8.52 6.15
CA LYS A 62 14.70 9.09 7.44
C LYS A 62 15.98 9.92 7.27
N ARG A 63 15.92 11.20 7.62
CA ARG A 63 17.09 12.11 7.66
C ARG A 63 17.18 12.73 9.06
N GLY A 64 18.02 12.14 9.90
CA GLY A 64 18.11 12.50 11.31
C GLY A 64 16.83 12.16 12.06
N GLU A 65 16.20 13.18 12.64
CA GLU A 65 14.92 13.06 13.37
C GLU A 65 13.69 13.23 12.46
N THR A 66 13.87 13.67 11.22
CA THR A 66 12.77 13.91 10.29
C THR A 66 12.54 12.69 9.40
N VAL A 67 11.27 12.33 9.20
CA VAL A 67 10.82 11.35 8.22
C VAL A 67 10.10 12.08 7.10
N ALA A 68 10.43 11.74 5.86
CA ALA A 68 9.81 12.32 4.67
C ALA A 68 9.37 11.20 3.72
N PHE A 69 8.19 11.36 3.12
CA PHE A 69 7.71 10.48 2.07
C PHE A 69 8.41 10.79 0.74
N ALA A 70 8.92 9.74 0.10
CA ALA A 70 9.54 9.80 -1.22
C ALA A 70 8.70 8.98 -2.20
N PRO A 71 7.85 9.62 -3.02
CA PRO A 71 7.02 8.91 -3.98
C PRO A 71 7.90 8.18 -5.00
N TRP A 72 7.44 7.03 -5.46
CA TRP A 72 8.03 6.33 -6.58
C TRP A 72 7.57 6.96 -7.89
N ASP A 73 8.53 7.19 -8.79
CA ASP A 73 8.24 7.72 -10.11
C ASP A 73 7.73 6.63 -11.06
N GLY A 74 6.76 7.00 -11.90
CA GLY A 74 6.30 6.19 -13.02
C GLY A 74 4.77 6.04 -13.11
N PRO A 75 4.28 5.42 -14.20
CA PRO A 75 2.87 5.09 -14.32
C PRO A 75 2.47 4.01 -13.29
N PRO A 76 1.17 3.92 -12.91
CA PRO A 76 0.66 2.96 -11.93
C PRO A 76 1.14 1.52 -12.15
N ARG A 77 1.21 1.08 -13.42
CA ARG A 77 1.71 -0.25 -13.78
C ARG A 77 3.14 -0.52 -13.30
N LEU A 78 4.06 0.42 -13.46
CA LEU A 78 5.46 0.22 -13.03
C LEU A 78 5.56 0.18 -11.49
N ILE A 79 4.76 0.99 -10.81
CA ILE A 79 4.67 1.00 -9.35
C ILE A 79 4.17 -0.37 -8.86
N VAL A 80 3.11 -0.90 -9.46
CA VAL A 80 2.56 -2.22 -9.12
C VAL A 80 3.55 -3.36 -9.44
N GLU A 81 4.25 -3.30 -10.58
CA GLU A 81 5.33 -4.25 -10.90
C GLU A 81 6.44 -4.22 -9.84
N ARG A 82 6.80 -3.04 -9.32
CA ARG A 82 7.76 -2.91 -8.21
C ARG A 82 7.24 -3.48 -6.89
N ILE A 83 5.96 -3.26 -6.56
CA ILE A 83 5.32 -3.88 -5.37
C ILE A 83 5.41 -5.42 -5.48
N HIS A 84 5.07 -5.98 -6.64
CA HIS A 84 5.16 -7.43 -6.87
C HIS A 84 6.59 -7.95 -6.73
N ALA A 85 7.58 -7.25 -7.30
CA ALA A 85 8.98 -7.64 -7.16
C ALA A 85 9.43 -7.63 -5.69
N ASN A 86 9.04 -6.61 -4.92
CA ASN A 86 9.33 -6.54 -3.48
C ASN A 86 8.67 -7.69 -2.71
N LEU A 87 7.42 -8.02 -3.01
CA LEU A 87 6.69 -9.13 -2.38
C LEU A 87 7.35 -10.49 -2.66
N ILE A 88 7.78 -10.73 -3.90
CA ILE A 88 8.49 -11.96 -4.29
C ILE A 88 9.82 -12.06 -3.55
N ASN A 89 10.57 -10.96 -3.49
CA ASN A 89 11.89 -10.93 -2.85
C ASN A 89 11.83 -11.07 -1.32
N LEU A 90 10.72 -10.64 -0.70
CA LEU A 90 10.56 -10.70 0.75
C LEU A 90 10.58 -12.14 1.27
N GLY A 91 9.96 -13.08 0.55
CA GLY A 91 9.96 -14.50 0.90
C GLY A 91 9.21 -14.85 2.20
N HIS A 92 8.60 -13.86 2.87
CA HIS A 92 7.75 -14.03 4.03
C HIS A 92 6.57 -13.04 3.99
N ARG A 93 5.70 -13.11 5.00
CA ARG A 93 4.59 -12.18 5.16
C ARG A 93 5.09 -10.74 5.34
N PRO A 94 4.52 -9.74 4.65
CA PRO A 94 4.82 -8.33 4.88
C PRO A 94 4.54 -7.89 6.32
N GLY A 95 5.55 -7.28 6.93
CA GLY A 95 5.53 -6.57 8.21
C GLY A 95 5.53 -5.04 8.04
N ILE A 96 5.61 -4.35 9.18
CA ILE A 96 5.53 -2.88 9.26
C ILE A 96 6.71 -2.24 8.51
N GLY A 97 6.40 -1.25 7.68
CA GLY A 97 7.38 -0.50 6.89
C GLY A 97 8.08 -1.27 5.78
N GLU A 98 7.63 -2.49 5.48
CA GLU A 98 8.11 -3.28 4.34
C GLU A 98 7.32 -2.96 3.07
N ILE A 99 7.85 -3.39 1.92
CA ILE A 99 7.26 -3.29 0.58
C ILE A 99 7.11 -1.85 0.06
N CYS A 100 6.25 -1.03 0.67
CA CYS A 100 5.99 0.36 0.29
C CYS A 100 5.13 1.09 1.34
N TRP A 101 5.04 2.40 1.19
CA TRP A 101 4.16 3.31 1.92
C TRP A 101 3.17 3.97 0.98
N VAL A 102 1.99 4.29 1.50
CA VAL A 102 0.87 4.92 0.79
C VAL A 102 0.59 6.27 1.43
N SER A 103 0.54 7.32 0.60
CA SER A 103 0.10 8.67 0.98
C SER A 103 -1.16 9.00 0.20
N THR A 104 -2.21 9.48 0.87
CA THR A 104 -3.37 10.05 0.16
C THR A 104 -3.02 11.41 -0.44
N VAL A 105 -3.62 11.74 -1.58
CA VAL A 105 -3.40 13.00 -2.33
C VAL A 105 -4.57 13.95 -2.11
#